data_AF-A0A2N3Y6S7-F1
#
_entry.id   AF-A0A2N3Y6S7-F1
#
_cell.length_a   1.000
_cell.length_b   1.000
_cell.length_c   1.000
_cell.angle_alpha   90.00
_cell.angle_beta   90.00
_cell.angle_gamma   90.00
#
_symmetry.space_group_name_H-M   'P 1'
#
loop_
_entity.id
_entity.type
_entity.pdbx_description
1 polymer ?
#
loop_
_entity_poly.entity_id
_entity_poly.type
_entity_poly.pdbx_seq_one_letter_code
_entity_poly.pdbx_strand_id
1 'polypeptide(L)'
;MRVQGVAMPASRESSWTVLGDDDIPVEPIERYLAYLTDIERSPNTIRAYAYDLKDYWVFLAVRRLDWREVRLEDIGEYVAWLRLPPTGRDGQVAVLPSVEPHVTASTINRKLSALAAFYAYQVRHGVDLGELLTTWQPPGGHRSGWKPFLHHISKSKPQPRRAIVLKTPTKLPRILTVVLAENHIRAGHAAWWYS
;
A
#
# COMPACT_ATOMS: atom_id res chain seq x y z
N MET A 1 4.63 4.99 16.22
CA MET A 1 4.53 3.74 15.45
C MET A 1 5.67 3.65 14.45
N ARG A 2 6.28 2.46 14.27
CA ARG A 2 7.42 2.26 13.36
C ARG A 2 7.39 0.88 12.69
N VAL A 3 8.03 0.78 11.53
CA VAL A 3 8.22 -0.51 10.82
C VAL A 3 9.61 -1.04 11.14
N GLN A 4 9.71 -2.31 11.52
CA GLN A 4 10.98 -2.97 11.85
C GLN A 4 11.15 -4.26 11.06
N GLY A 5 12.37 -4.49 10.56
CA GLY A 5 12.75 -5.76 9.97
C GLY A 5 13.03 -6.79 11.06
N VAL A 6 12.54 -8.01 10.86
CA VAL A 6 12.70 -9.13 11.80
C VAL A 6 13.40 -10.27 11.06
N ALA A 7 14.48 -10.78 11.64
CA ALA A 7 15.16 -11.96 11.13
C ALA A 7 14.36 -13.21 11.53
N MET A 8 14.04 -14.07 10.55
CA MET A 8 13.38 -15.34 10.84
C MET A 8 14.43 -16.38 11.27
N PRO A 9 14.27 -17.05 12.43
CA PRO A 9 15.29 -18.00 12.91
C PRO A 9 15.54 -19.18 11.95
N ALA A 10 14.54 -19.53 11.14
CA ALA A 10 14.56 -20.70 10.25
C ALA A 10 14.84 -20.35 8.76
N SER A 11 14.91 -19.07 8.39
CA SER A 11 15.18 -18.66 7.01
C SER A 11 16.12 -17.46 6.94
N ARG A 12 16.85 -17.30 5.82
CA ARG A 12 17.64 -16.08 5.57
C ARG A 12 16.77 -14.87 5.20
N GLU A 13 15.45 -15.00 5.27
CA GLU A 13 14.51 -13.98 4.87
C GLU A 13 14.20 -13.03 6.03
N SER A 14 14.16 -11.74 5.71
CA SER A 14 13.69 -10.72 6.64
C SER A 14 12.19 -10.55 6.48
N SER A 15 11.45 -10.74 7.58
CA SER A 15 10.06 -10.33 7.68
C SER A 15 9.98 -8.89 8.17
N TRP A 16 8.77 -8.33 8.20
CA TRP A 16 8.49 -6.97 8.64
C TRP A 16 7.37 -6.96 9.65
N THR A 17 7.54 -6.18 10.71
CA THR A 17 6.51 -5.92 11.72
C THR A 17 6.22 -4.42 11.83
N VAL A 18 5.02 -4.08 12.27
CA VAL A 18 4.63 -2.71 12.61
C VAL A 18 4.44 -2.64 14.11
N LEU A 19 5.25 -1.81 14.77
CA LEU A 19 5.20 -1.58 16.20
C LEU A 19 4.35 -0.35 16.51
N GLY A 20 3.52 -0.47 17.54
CA GLY A 20 2.74 0.59 18.17
C GLY A 20 3.61 1.68 18.78
N ASP A 21 2.97 2.63 19.48
CA ASP A 21 3.69 3.65 20.27
C ASP A 21 4.25 3.07 21.58
N ASP A 22 3.76 1.90 21.99
CA ASP A 22 4.19 1.07 23.12
C ASP A 22 5.30 0.06 22.74
N ASP A 23 5.84 0.14 21.53
CA ASP A 23 6.78 -0.83 20.93
C ASP A 23 6.24 -2.27 20.86
N ILE A 24 4.93 -2.48 21.00
CA ILE A 24 4.28 -3.78 20.84
C ILE A 24 3.81 -3.95 19.38
N PRO A 25 3.95 -5.15 18.78
CA PRO A 25 3.40 -5.41 17.45
C PRO A 25 1.90 -5.11 17.37
N VAL A 26 1.51 -4.37 16.32
CA VAL A 26 0.11 -4.12 16.00
C VAL A 26 -0.51 -5.40 15.48
N GLU A 27 -1.16 -6.12 16.39
CA GLU A 27 -1.58 -7.51 16.20
C GLU A 27 -2.37 -7.80 14.90
N PRO A 28 -3.33 -6.96 14.46
CA PRO A 28 -4.02 -7.18 13.19
C PRO A 28 -3.07 -7.11 11.98
N ILE A 29 -2.12 -6.16 12.00
CA ILE A 29 -1.12 -6.03 10.93
C ILE A 29 -0.17 -7.23 10.97
N GLU A 30 0.30 -7.62 12.16
CA GLU A 30 1.25 -8.72 12.32
C GLU A 30 0.69 -10.03 11.74
N ARG A 31 -0.54 -10.39 12.10
CA ARG A 31 -1.22 -11.59 11.56
C ARG A 31 -1.32 -11.54 10.04
N TYR A 32 -1.64 -10.38 9.48
CA TYR A 32 -1.74 -10.20 8.04
C TYR A 32 -0.38 -10.33 7.34
N LEU A 33 0.67 -9.69 7.87
CA LEU A 33 2.01 -9.76 7.29
C LEU A 33 2.60 -11.18 7.39
N ALA A 34 2.37 -11.88 8.51
CA ALA A 34 2.73 -13.29 8.66
C ALA A 34 2.03 -14.15 7.60
N TYR A 35 0.73 -13.96 7.39
CA TYR A 35 0.00 -14.64 6.32
C TYR A 35 0.60 -14.36 4.93
N LEU A 36 1.03 -13.12 4.63
CA LEU A 36 1.66 -12.81 3.35
C LEU A 36 3.01 -13.52 3.18
N THR A 37 3.77 -13.69 4.26
CA THR A 37 4.99 -14.50 4.29
C THR A 37 4.67 -15.96 4.01
N ASP A 38 3.65 -16.52 4.67
CA ASP A 38 3.26 -17.93 4.52
C ASP A 38 2.80 -18.28 3.10
N ILE A 39 2.21 -17.32 2.38
CA ILE A 39 1.84 -17.49 0.96
C ILE A 39 2.95 -17.03 0.00
N GLU A 40 4.17 -16.89 0.49
CA GLU A 40 5.39 -16.58 -0.27
C GLU A 40 5.28 -15.28 -1.10
N ARG A 41 4.63 -14.23 -0.54
CA ARG A 41 4.69 -12.91 -1.18
C ARG A 41 6.12 -12.37 -1.14
N SER A 42 6.47 -11.62 -2.19
CA SER A 42 7.81 -11.04 -2.26
C SER A 42 8.11 -10.18 -1.02
N PRO A 43 9.32 -10.26 -0.44
CA PRO A 43 9.70 -9.45 0.72
C PRO A 43 9.51 -7.94 0.49
N ASN A 44 9.66 -7.48 -0.76
CA ASN A 44 9.39 -6.10 -1.15
C ASN A 44 7.91 -5.73 -1.04
N THR A 45 6.99 -6.64 -1.39
CA THR A 45 5.55 -6.45 -1.22
C THR A 45 5.19 -6.39 0.26
N ILE A 46 5.71 -7.32 1.07
CA ILE A 46 5.47 -7.37 2.52
C ILE A 46 5.95 -6.07 3.17
N ARG A 47 7.18 -5.65 2.86
CA ARG A 47 7.74 -4.37 3.32
C ARG A 47 6.85 -3.19 2.92
N ALA A 48 6.47 -3.12 1.65
CA ALA A 48 5.63 -2.04 1.14
C ALA A 48 4.27 -1.98 1.87
N TYR A 49 3.67 -3.13 2.13
CA TYR A 49 2.40 -3.22 2.86
C TYR A 49 2.56 -2.86 4.33
N ALA A 50 3.65 -3.24 4.99
CA ALA A 50 3.94 -2.82 6.36
C ALA A 50 3.99 -1.28 6.49
N TYR A 51 4.68 -0.59 5.59
CA TYR A 51 4.69 0.88 5.58
C TYR A 51 3.34 1.49 5.23
N ASP A 52 2.60 0.89 4.31
CA ASP A 52 1.27 1.40 3.93
C ASP A 52 0.24 1.25 5.05
N LEU A 53 0.27 0.13 5.76
CA LEU A 53 -0.57 -0.11 6.93
C LEU A 53 -0.13 0.72 8.12
N LYS A 54 1.17 0.93 8.34
CA LYS A 54 1.67 1.87 9.36
C LYS A 54 1.10 3.28 9.15
N ASP A 55 1.14 3.79 7.91
CA ASP A 55 0.58 5.13 7.62
C ASP A 55 -0.93 5.17 7.88
N TYR A 56 -1.65 4.09 7.59
CA TYR A 56 -3.08 3.99 7.89
C TYR A 56 -3.37 3.97 9.39
N TRP A 57 -2.60 3.21 10.18
CA TRP A 57 -2.76 3.17 11.63
C TRP A 57 -2.44 4.50 12.31
N VAL A 58 -1.43 5.23 11.80
CA VAL A 58 -1.15 6.60 12.26
C VAL A 58 -2.35 7.51 11.99
N PHE A 59 -2.96 7.43 10.80
CA PHE A 59 -4.18 8.16 10.50
C PHE A 59 -5.33 7.81 11.46
N LEU A 60 -5.58 6.53 11.70
CA LEU A 60 -6.61 6.08 12.63
C LEU A 60 -6.38 6.60 14.05
N ALA A 61 -5.13 6.58 14.53
CA ALA A 61 -4.77 7.12 15.84
C ALA A 61 -5.05 8.63 15.94
N VAL A 62 -4.68 9.41 14.91
CA VAL A 62 -4.99 10.85 14.85
C VAL A 62 -6.49 11.11 14.86
N ARG A 63 -7.27 10.28 14.16
CA ARG A 63 -8.75 10.38 14.12
C ARG A 63 -9.46 9.70 15.28
N ARG A 64 -8.73 9.01 16.16
CA ARG A 64 -9.26 8.19 17.26
C ARG A 64 -10.31 7.17 16.79
N LEU A 65 -10.04 6.52 15.67
CA LEU A 65 -10.92 5.52 15.06
C LEU A 65 -10.39 4.10 15.33
N ASP A 66 -11.29 3.18 15.66
CA ASP A 66 -10.99 1.75 15.58
C ASP A 66 -11.01 1.33 14.10
N TRP A 67 -9.99 0.60 13.65
CA TRP A 67 -9.91 0.05 12.30
C TRP A 67 -11.12 -0.84 11.94
N ARG A 68 -11.84 -1.36 12.93
CA ARG A 68 -13.06 -2.17 12.74
C ARG A 68 -14.31 -1.34 12.48
N GLU A 69 -14.31 -0.08 12.90
CA GLU A 69 -15.47 0.83 12.84
C GLU A 69 -15.39 1.85 11.72
N VAL A 70 -14.32 1.78 10.92
CA VAL A 70 -14.09 2.63 9.75
C VAL A 70 -15.28 2.55 8.80
N ARG A 71 -15.62 3.68 8.20
CA ARG A 71 -16.67 3.86 7.18
C ARG A 71 -16.06 4.38 5.88
N LEU A 72 -16.89 4.53 4.84
CA LEU A 72 -16.41 4.93 3.51
C LEU A 72 -15.91 6.38 3.53
N GLU A 73 -16.56 7.21 4.33
CA GLU A 73 -16.22 8.60 4.55
C GLU A 73 -14.79 8.71 5.10
N ASP A 74 -14.42 7.87 6.06
CA ASP A 74 -13.09 7.83 6.67
C ASP A 74 -12.00 7.44 5.66
N ILE A 75 -12.31 6.59 4.67
CA ILE A 75 -11.39 6.28 3.57
C ILE A 75 -11.15 7.51 2.69
N GLY A 76 -12.20 8.30 2.43
CA GLY A 76 -12.07 9.59 1.75
C GLY A 76 -11.19 10.57 2.52
N GLU A 77 -11.37 10.63 3.84
CA GLU A 77 -10.54 11.44 4.73
C GLU A 77 -9.09 10.95 4.77
N TYR A 78 -8.85 9.65 4.76
CA TYR A 78 -7.51 9.08 4.68
C TYR A 78 -6.80 9.49 3.38
N VAL A 79 -7.51 9.48 2.25
CA VAL A 79 -6.97 9.96 0.97
C VAL A 79 -6.61 11.44 1.02
N ALA A 80 -7.44 12.27 1.67
CA ALA A 80 -7.13 13.68 1.88
C ALA A 80 -5.91 13.85 2.79
N TRP A 81 -5.85 13.11 3.89
CA TRP A 81 -4.73 13.11 4.85
C TRP A 81 -3.40 12.69 4.20
N LEU A 82 -3.41 11.69 3.31
CA LEU A 82 -2.22 11.28 2.58
C LEU A 82 -1.63 12.39 1.69
N ARG A 83 -2.48 13.28 1.15
CA ARG A 83 -2.03 14.41 0.32
C ARG A 83 -1.36 15.51 1.11
N LEU A 84 -1.58 15.59 2.42
CA LEU A 84 -0.89 16.53 3.29
C LEU A 84 0.61 16.22 3.35
N PRO A 85 1.47 17.25 3.43
CA PRO A 85 2.88 17.06 3.76
C PRO A 85 3.00 16.39 5.14
N PRO A 86 4.07 15.62 5.42
CA PRO A 86 4.22 14.88 6.67
C PRO A 86 4.10 15.76 7.91
N THR A 87 4.59 17.01 7.83
CA THR A 87 4.52 18.01 8.90
C THR A 87 3.10 18.52 9.19
N GLY A 88 2.16 18.36 8.26
CA GLY A 88 0.76 18.77 8.46
C GLY A 88 -0.17 17.62 8.86
N ARG A 89 0.35 16.39 8.97
CA ARG A 89 -0.46 15.19 9.21
C ARG A 89 -0.88 15.01 10.67
N ASP A 90 -0.17 15.65 11.59
CA ASP A 90 -0.51 15.71 13.02
C ASP A 90 -1.52 16.84 13.34
N GLY A 91 -1.91 17.63 12.33
CA GLY A 91 -2.82 18.77 12.47
C GLY A 91 -2.23 19.98 13.21
N GLN A 92 -0.95 19.95 13.59
CA GLN A 92 -0.28 21.03 14.32
C GLN A 92 0.22 22.14 13.39
N VAL A 93 0.40 21.82 12.10
CA VAL A 93 0.83 22.78 11.07
C VAL A 93 -0.29 22.99 10.06
N ALA A 94 -0.72 24.25 9.90
CA ALA A 94 -1.66 24.61 8.86
C ALA A 94 -1.02 24.45 7.47
N VAL A 95 -1.65 23.65 6.61
CA VAL A 95 -1.19 23.43 5.23
C VAL A 95 -1.97 24.36 4.30
N LEU A 96 -1.24 25.21 3.56
CA LEU A 96 -1.85 26.11 2.59
C LEU A 96 -2.39 25.33 1.36
N PRO A 97 -3.55 25.71 0.79
CA PRO A 97 -4.16 25.00 -0.34
C PRO A 97 -3.31 24.94 -1.62
N SER A 98 -2.30 25.81 -1.74
CA SER A 98 -1.42 25.95 -2.91
C SER A 98 -0.28 24.92 -2.96
N VAL A 99 -0.16 24.04 -1.97
CA VAL A 99 0.90 23.03 -1.92
C VAL A 99 0.53 21.85 -2.82
N GLU A 100 1.40 21.56 -3.79
CA GLU A 100 1.33 20.34 -4.61
C GLU A 100 1.15 19.09 -3.73
N PRO A 101 0.27 18.14 -4.08
CA PRO A 101 0.03 16.96 -3.25
C PRO A 101 1.33 16.22 -2.92
N HIS A 102 1.58 15.98 -1.63
CA HIS A 102 2.85 15.40 -1.19
C HIS A 102 3.10 13.99 -1.76
N VAL A 103 2.04 13.25 -2.08
CA VAL A 103 2.11 11.92 -2.66
C VAL A 103 1.38 11.86 -3.99
N THR A 104 1.96 11.13 -4.93
CA THR A 104 1.36 10.91 -6.25
C THR A 104 0.10 10.04 -6.18
N ALA A 105 -0.79 10.17 -7.17
CA ALA A 105 -1.98 9.33 -7.27
C ALA A 105 -1.67 7.81 -7.31
N SER A 106 -0.55 7.41 -7.93
CA SER A 106 -0.14 6.00 -7.94
C SER A 106 0.27 5.50 -6.55
N THR A 107 0.91 6.34 -5.74
CA THR A 107 1.23 6.02 -4.34
C THR A 107 -0.04 5.84 -3.51
N ILE A 108 -1.04 6.71 -3.70
CA ILE A 108 -2.34 6.59 -3.03
C ILE A 108 -3.04 5.29 -3.44
N ASN A 109 -3.11 5.00 -4.75
CA ASN A 109 -3.74 3.78 -5.24
C ASN A 109 -3.05 2.51 -4.70
N ARG A 110 -1.72 2.51 -4.59
CA ARG A 110 -0.95 1.42 -3.95
C ARG A 110 -1.34 1.22 -2.49
N LYS A 111 -1.42 2.31 -1.72
CA LYS A 111 -1.85 2.30 -0.30
C LYS A 111 -3.28 1.79 -0.14
N LEU A 112 -4.20 2.25 -0.99
CA LEU A 112 -5.58 1.75 -1.02
C LEU A 112 -5.64 0.27 -1.39
N SER A 113 -4.75 -0.21 -2.26
CA SER A 113 -4.69 -1.63 -2.62
C SER A 113 -4.21 -2.49 -1.44
N ALA A 114 -3.20 -2.04 -0.70
CA ALA A 114 -2.74 -2.71 0.52
C ALA A 114 -3.85 -2.77 1.58
N LEU A 115 -4.57 -1.66 1.77
CA LEU A 115 -5.69 -1.57 2.70
C LEU A 115 -6.85 -2.51 2.30
N ALA A 116 -7.15 -2.64 1.01
CA ALA A 116 -8.16 -3.58 0.49
C ALA A 116 -7.78 -5.03 0.74
N ALA A 117 -6.52 -5.37 0.49
CA ALA A 117 -6.02 -6.71 0.71
C ALA A 117 -6.01 -7.06 2.21
N PHE A 118 -5.66 -6.12 3.08
CA PHE A 118 -5.74 -6.26 4.54
C PHE A 118 -7.18 -6.54 4.99
N TYR A 119 -8.12 -5.68 4.63
CA TYR A 119 -9.51 -5.84 5.05
C TYR A 119 -10.18 -7.10 4.50
N ALA A 120 -9.89 -7.46 3.25
CA ALA A 120 -10.35 -8.73 2.67
C ALA A 120 -9.75 -9.95 3.39
N TYR A 121 -8.54 -9.85 3.93
CA TYR A 121 -7.98 -10.87 4.81
C TYR A 121 -8.76 -10.95 6.14
N GLN A 122 -9.04 -9.82 6.79
CA GLN A 122 -9.76 -9.80 8.07
C GLN A 122 -11.16 -10.43 7.99
N VAL A 123 -11.93 -10.11 6.94
CA VAL A 123 -13.25 -10.73 6.70
C VAL A 123 -13.14 -12.25 6.53
N ARG A 124 -12.14 -12.72 5.77
CA ARG A 124 -11.91 -14.16 5.57
C ARG A 124 -11.51 -14.89 6.85
N HIS A 125 -10.94 -14.17 7.80
CA HIS A 125 -10.60 -14.68 9.13
C HIS A 125 -11.66 -14.38 10.19
N GLY A 126 -12.90 -14.05 9.78
CA GLY A 126 -14.07 -14.01 10.65
C GLY A 126 -14.24 -12.72 11.43
N VAL A 127 -13.50 -11.66 11.11
CA VAL A 127 -13.75 -10.34 11.70
C VAL A 127 -15.00 -9.75 11.07
N ASP A 128 -16.01 -9.48 11.91
CA ASP A 128 -17.20 -8.72 11.50
C ASP A 128 -16.83 -7.23 11.42
N LEU A 129 -17.00 -6.67 10.22
CA LEU A 129 -16.62 -5.31 9.89
C LEU A 129 -17.81 -4.53 9.28
N GLY A 130 -19.03 -5.04 9.49
CA GLY A 130 -20.26 -4.49 8.95
C GLY A 130 -20.33 -4.51 7.41
N GLU A 131 -21.31 -3.79 6.85
CA GLU A 131 -21.56 -3.73 5.39
C GLU A 131 -20.44 -3.04 4.57
N LEU A 132 -19.49 -2.34 5.23
CA LEU A 132 -18.50 -1.50 4.56
C LEU A 132 -17.62 -2.29 3.58
N LEU A 133 -17.13 -3.46 4.00
CA LEU A 133 -16.05 -4.16 3.28
C LEU A 133 -16.53 -5.20 2.28
N THR A 134 -17.81 -5.55 2.31
CA THR A 134 -18.47 -6.33 1.25
C THR A 134 -18.58 -5.56 -0.06
N THR A 135 -18.53 -4.23 -0.03
CA THR A 135 -18.82 -3.37 -1.19
C THR A 135 -17.58 -2.66 -1.75
N TRP A 136 -16.49 -2.58 -0.99
CA TRP A 136 -15.27 -1.92 -1.43
C TRP A 136 -14.40 -2.82 -2.33
N GLN A 137 -14.13 -2.35 -3.55
CA GLN A 137 -13.17 -2.95 -4.48
C GLN A 137 -12.10 -1.90 -4.81
N PRO A 138 -10.80 -2.22 -4.67
CA PRO A 138 -9.75 -1.27 -4.99
C PRO A 138 -9.74 -0.91 -6.48
N PRO A 139 -9.31 0.32 -6.83
CA PRO A 139 -9.18 0.77 -8.21
C PRO A 139 -8.24 -0.14 -9.02
N GLY A 140 -8.73 -0.71 -10.11
CA GLY A 140 -7.93 -1.57 -11.00
C GLY A 140 -7.68 -2.98 -10.46
N GLY A 141 -8.52 -3.46 -9.53
CA GLY A 141 -8.48 -4.83 -9.01
C GLY A 141 -8.34 -5.86 -10.13
N HIS A 142 -7.11 -6.33 -10.33
CA HIS A 142 -6.87 -7.58 -11.02
C HIS A 142 -7.70 -8.65 -10.35
N ARG A 143 -8.34 -9.48 -11.17
CA ARG A 143 -8.84 -10.80 -10.79
C ARG A 143 -7.71 -11.51 -10.04
N SER A 144 -7.65 -11.43 -8.71
CA SER A 144 -7.03 -12.52 -7.97
C SER A 144 -7.81 -13.73 -8.41
N GLY A 145 -7.17 -14.72 -9.03
CA GLY A 145 -7.79 -15.88 -9.66
C GLY A 145 -8.59 -16.79 -8.72
N TRP A 146 -9.01 -16.29 -7.57
CA TRP A 146 -9.89 -16.95 -6.65
C TRP A 146 -11.34 -16.75 -7.07
N LYS A 147 -11.92 -17.80 -7.65
CA LYS A 147 -13.36 -17.98 -7.75
C LYS A 147 -13.79 -18.77 -6.51
N PRO A 148 -14.67 -18.25 -5.64
CA PRO A 148 -15.28 -19.07 -4.60
C PRO A 148 -15.96 -20.28 -5.23
N PHE A 149 -16.01 -21.41 -4.51
CA PHE A 149 -16.59 -22.68 -4.97
C PHE A 149 -18.03 -22.54 -5.53
N LEU A 150 -18.76 -21.48 -5.18
CA LEU A 150 -20.12 -21.18 -5.65
C LEU A 150 -20.21 -19.98 -6.62
N HIS A 151 -19.11 -19.60 -7.27
CA HIS A 151 -19.07 -18.51 -8.26
C HIS A 151 -20.03 -18.72 -9.45
N HIS A 152 -20.51 -19.94 -9.68
CA HIS A 152 -21.51 -20.24 -10.71
C HIS A 152 -22.94 -19.82 -10.34
N ILE A 153 -23.25 -19.66 -9.05
CA ILE A 153 -24.58 -19.31 -8.54
C ILE A 153 -24.76 -17.78 -8.45
N SER A 154 -23.67 -17.03 -8.27
CA SER A 154 -23.70 -15.56 -8.12
C SER A 154 -23.72 -14.78 -9.44
N LYS A 155 -23.68 -15.45 -10.61
CA LYS A 155 -23.66 -14.79 -11.94
C LYS A 155 -24.91 -13.95 -12.24
N SER A 156 -26.01 -14.15 -11.52
CA SER A 156 -27.31 -13.51 -11.79
C SER A 156 -27.62 -12.28 -10.93
N LYS A 157 -26.74 -11.89 -9.98
CA LYS A 157 -26.98 -10.72 -9.13
C LYS A 157 -26.02 -9.58 -9.51
N PRO A 158 -26.51 -8.48 -10.11
CA PRO A 158 -25.73 -7.25 -10.24
C PRO A 158 -25.39 -6.74 -8.83
N GLN A 159 -24.13 -6.87 -8.41
CA GLN A 159 -23.68 -6.16 -7.21
C GLN A 159 -23.57 -4.66 -7.54
N PRO A 160 -24.17 -3.77 -6.73
CA PRO A 160 -23.98 -2.33 -6.88
C PRO A 160 -22.51 -2.00 -6.61
N ARG A 161 -21.80 -1.54 -7.64
CA ARG A 161 -20.36 -1.25 -7.60
C ARG A 161 -20.15 0.24 -7.31
N ARG A 162 -19.37 0.57 -6.28
CA ARG A 162 -18.80 1.92 -6.11
C ARG A 162 -17.30 1.81 -5.86
N ALA A 163 -16.52 1.97 -6.93
CA ALA A 163 -15.07 2.03 -6.87
C ALA A 163 -14.65 3.49 -6.68
N ILE A 164 -13.95 3.80 -5.59
CA ILE A 164 -13.23 5.08 -5.47
C ILE A 164 -11.94 4.92 -6.29
N VAL A 165 -11.95 5.47 -7.51
CA VAL A 165 -10.78 5.47 -8.41
C VAL A 165 -10.29 6.90 -8.58
N LEU A 166 -9.06 7.18 -8.14
CA LEU A 166 -8.39 8.42 -8.52
C LEU A 166 -7.78 8.26 -9.92
N LYS A 167 -8.21 9.10 -10.86
CA LYS A 167 -7.60 9.20 -12.18
C LYS A 167 -6.12 9.57 -12.02
N THR A 168 -5.24 8.70 -12.50
CA THR A 168 -3.79 8.95 -12.52
C THR A 168 -3.42 9.47 -13.92
N PRO A 169 -2.72 10.61 -14.06
CA PRO A 169 -2.16 11.01 -15.34
C PRO A 169 -1.15 9.97 -15.82
N THR A 170 -1.31 9.50 -17.06
CA THR A 170 -0.36 8.57 -17.69
C THR A 170 1.02 9.23 -17.76
N LYS A 171 2.01 8.71 -17.04
CA LYS A 171 3.41 9.13 -17.25
C LYS A 171 3.84 8.65 -18.63
N LEU A 172 4.02 9.59 -19.56
CA LEU A 172 4.68 9.30 -20.82
C LEU A 172 6.08 8.72 -20.52
N PRO A 173 6.48 7.60 -21.16
CA PRO A 173 7.82 7.07 -20.97
C PRO A 173 8.83 8.16 -21.35
N ARG A 174 9.78 8.43 -20.45
CA ARG A 174 10.96 9.24 -20.80
C ARG A 174 11.70 8.48 -21.89
N ILE A 175 11.59 8.98 -23.12
CA ILE A 175 12.45 8.54 -24.22
C ILE A 175 13.88 8.88 -23.77
N LEU A 176 14.72 7.86 -23.65
CA LEU A 176 16.17 8.05 -23.59
C LEU A 176 16.55 8.69 -24.92
N THR A 177 16.76 10.01 -24.92
CA THR A 177 17.31 10.69 -26.08
C THR A 177 18.66 10.06 -26.40
N VAL A 178 18.85 9.64 -27.65
CA VAL A 178 20.01 8.89 -28.18
C VAL A 178 21.37 9.57 -27.90
N VAL A 179 21.36 10.84 -27.47
CA VAL A 179 22.53 11.64 -27.12
C VAL A 179 23.29 11.14 -25.89
N LEU A 180 22.73 10.26 -25.05
CA LEU A 180 23.45 9.69 -23.90
C LEU A 180 24.14 8.33 -24.18
N ALA A 181 23.99 7.75 -25.37
CA ALA A 181 24.59 6.46 -25.72
C ALA A 181 25.99 6.57 -26.37
N GLU A 182 26.41 7.76 -26.82
CA GLU A 182 27.69 7.93 -27.53
C GLU A 182 28.90 8.16 -26.60
N ASN A 183 28.69 8.41 -25.30
CA ASN A 183 29.77 8.66 -24.34
C ASN A 183 30.31 7.42 -23.60
N HIS A 184 29.90 6.20 -23.99
CA HIS A 184 30.47 4.97 -23.42
C HIS A 184 31.21 4.06 -24.41
N ILE A 185 31.21 4.39 -25.71
CA ILE A 185 31.93 3.60 -26.73
C ILE A 185 33.33 4.20 -27.04
N ARG A 186 33.68 5.38 -26.53
CA ARG A 186 35.00 6.01 -26.75
C ARG A 186 36.02 5.92 -25.60
N ALA A 187 35.71 5.22 -24.50
CA ALA A 187 36.59 5.13 -23.33
C ALA A 187 37.22 3.72 -23.11
N GLY A 188 37.25 2.87 -24.15
CA GLY A 188 37.82 1.51 -24.07
C GLY A 188 39.05 1.25 -24.95
N HIS A 189 39.58 2.25 -25.66
CA HIS A 189 40.65 2.06 -26.67
C HIS A 189 41.87 2.97 -26.46
N ALA A 190 42.18 3.35 -25.21
CA ALA A 190 43.37 4.15 -24.91
C ALA A 190 43.92 3.87 -23.50
N ALA A 191 44.30 2.62 -23.22
CA ALA A 191 45.15 2.27 -22.06
C ALA A 191 45.84 0.90 -22.24
N TRP A 192 46.26 0.57 -23.46
CA TRP A 192 47.47 -0.21 -23.68
C TRP A 192 48.53 0.84 -24.02
N TRP A 193 49.69 0.83 -23.34
CA TRP A 193 50.93 1.63 -23.50
C TRP A 193 51.42 2.30 -22.17
N TYR A 194 51.81 1.52 -21.16
CA TYR A 194 53.12 1.63 -20.46
C TYR A 194 53.25 0.55 -19.38
N SER A 195 54.32 -0.27 -19.52
CA SER A 195 54.91 -1.22 -18.56
C SER A 195 54.16 -2.50 -18.24
#